data_AF-A0A929TEV7-F1
#
_entry.id   AF-A0A929TEV7-F1
#
_cell.length_a   1.000
_cell.length_b   1.000
_cell.length_c   1.000
_cell.angle_alpha   90.00
_cell.angle_beta   90.00
_cell.angle_gamma   90.00
#
_symmetry.space_group_name_H-M   'P 1'
#
loop_
_entity.id
_entity.type
_entity.pdbx_description
1 polymer ?
#
loop_
_entity_poly.entity_id
_entity_poly.type
_entity_poly.pdbx_seq_one_letter_code
_entity_poly.pdbx_strand_id
1 'polypeptide(L)'
;MNLREDAHRMIRAAIDSALPDTAVKKALSQLPECQGKLYLVAIGKAAWQMAAAAKSVLGNRLAGGVCITKYGHIKGKIEGI
;
A
#
# COMPACT_ATOMS: atom_id res chain seq x y z
N MET A 1 -29.03 -14.79 6.73
CA MET A 1 -28.66 -13.43 7.16
C MET A 1 -29.29 -13.16 8.50
N ASN A 2 -28.49 -13.26 9.55
CA ASN A 2 -28.83 -12.81 10.90
C ASN A 2 -27.87 -11.67 11.32
N LEU A 3 -28.21 -10.95 12.37
CA LEU A 3 -27.45 -9.77 12.83
C LEU A 3 -25.96 -10.07 13.08
N ARG A 4 -25.62 -11.29 13.52
CA ARG A 4 -24.24 -11.71 13.73
C ARG A 4 -23.47 -11.84 12.42
N GLU A 5 -24.09 -12.40 11.38
CA GLU A 5 -23.49 -12.50 10.03
C GLU A 5 -23.26 -11.12 9.42
N ASP A 6 -24.22 -10.21 9.56
CA ASP A 6 -24.11 -8.85 9.03
C ASP A 6 -23.01 -8.06 9.76
N ALA A 7 -22.95 -8.15 11.08
CA ALA A 7 -21.89 -7.54 11.87
C ALA A 7 -20.50 -8.04 11.45
N HIS A 8 -20.34 -9.37 11.28
CA HIS A 8 -19.07 -9.92 10.79
C HIS A 8 -18.72 -9.44 9.38
N ARG A 9 -19.71 -9.29 8.49
CA ARG A 9 -19.49 -8.77 7.14
C ARG A 9 -18.99 -7.33 7.19
N MET A 10 -19.61 -6.48 8.01
CA MET A 10 -19.20 -5.09 8.19
C MET A 10 -17.77 -4.99 8.75
N ILE A 11 -17.45 -5.79 9.78
CA ILE A 11 -16.11 -5.82 10.37
C ILE A 11 -15.05 -6.23 9.34
N ARG A 12 -15.31 -7.29 8.58
CA ARG A 12 -14.37 -7.75 7.53
C ARG A 12 -14.18 -6.68 6.46
N ALA A 13 -15.27 -6.08 5.96
CA ALA A 13 -15.18 -5.02 4.97
C ALA A 13 -14.37 -3.81 5.48
N ALA A 14 -14.55 -3.43 6.75
CA ALA A 14 -13.77 -2.35 7.36
C ALA A 14 -12.28 -2.69 7.42
N ILE A 15 -11.93 -3.90 7.88
CA ILE A 15 -10.54 -4.38 7.92
C ILE A 15 -9.94 -4.43 6.52
N ASP A 16 -10.64 -5.03 5.56
CA ASP A 16 -10.16 -5.19 4.17
C ASP A 16 -9.91 -3.84 3.50
N SER A 17 -10.74 -2.83 3.81
CA SER A 17 -10.56 -1.47 3.31
C SER A 17 -9.34 -0.76 3.89
N ALA A 18 -8.93 -1.15 5.10
CA ALA A 18 -7.77 -0.61 5.80
C ALA A 18 -6.48 -1.41 5.55
N LEU A 19 -6.55 -2.52 4.80
CA LEU A 19 -5.35 -3.28 4.43
C LEU A 19 -4.40 -2.40 3.59
N PRO A 20 -3.07 -2.51 3.82
CA PRO A 20 -2.08 -1.67 3.14
C PRO A 20 -2.24 -1.62 1.62
N ASP A 21 -2.43 -2.78 0.97
CA ASP A 21 -2.61 -2.86 -0.48
C ASP A 21 -3.84 -2.12 -0.96
N THR A 22 -4.99 -2.37 -0.33
CA THR A 22 -6.28 -1.77 -0.70
C THR A 22 -6.22 -0.25 -0.52
N ALA A 23 -5.73 0.20 0.63
CA ALA A 23 -5.67 1.62 0.96
C ALA A 23 -4.73 2.38 0.02
N VAL A 24 -3.53 1.85 -0.25
CA VAL A 24 -2.54 2.49 -1.14
C VAL A 24 -3.04 2.51 -2.58
N LYS A 25 -3.53 1.40 -3.11
CA LYS A 25 -4.04 1.33 -4.49
C LYS A 25 -5.19 2.33 -4.70
N LYS A 26 -6.13 2.39 -3.75
CA LYS A 26 -7.25 3.34 -3.78
C LYS A 26 -6.80 4.80 -3.71
N ALA A 27 -5.84 5.11 -2.83
CA ALA A 27 -5.33 6.47 -2.72
C ALA A 27 -4.60 6.90 -3.99
N LEU A 28 -3.76 6.04 -4.55
CA LEU A 28 -2.99 6.34 -5.76
C LEU A 28 -3.86 6.45 -7.02
N SER A 29 -4.97 5.70 -7.11
CA SER A 29 -5.91 5.84 -8.24
C SER A 29 -6.64 7.18 -8.25
N GLN A 30 -6.67 7.88 -7.12
CA GLN A 30 -7.28 9.22 -6.98
C GLN A 30 -6.24 10.35 -7.08
N LEU A 31 -4.95 10.00 -7.12
CA LEU A 31 -3.87 10.97 -7.17
C LEU A 31 -3.78 11.55 -8.60
N PRO A 32 -3.80 12.87 -8.78
CA PRO A 32 -3.58 13.48 -10.09
C PRO A 32 -2.18 13.15 -10.61
N GLU A 33 -2.01 13.21 -11.94
CA GLU A 33 -0.69 13.05 -12.53
C GLU A 33 0.28 14.12 -12.03
N CYS A 34 1.47 13.67 -11.62
CA CYS A 34 2.54 14.53 -11.15
C CYS A 34 3.49 14.82 -12.32
N GLN A 35 3.91 16.08 -12.49
CA GLN A 35 4.97 16.45 -13.41
C GLN A 35 6.34 16.28 -12.73
N GLY A 36 7.35 15.84 -13.49
CA GLY A 36 8.71 15.66 -13.00
C GLY A 36 9.00 14.28 -12.40
N LYS A 37 10.07 14.19 -11.60
CA LYS A 37 10.52 12.94 -10.99
C LYS A 37 9.66 12.59 -9.77
N LEU A 38 9.11 11.37 -9.76
CA LEU A 38 8.34 10.85 -8.64
C LEU A 38 9.21 9.93 -7.77
N TYR A 39 9.25 10.18 -6.47
CA TYR A 39 10.00 9.37 -5.49
C TYR A 39 9.06 8.78 -4.45
N LEU A 40 9.35 7.55 -4.00
CA LEU A 40 8.58 6.86 -2.97
C LEU A 40 9.33 6.83 -1.63
N VAL A 41 8.66 7.23 -0.56
CA VAL A 41 9.17 7.06 0.81
C VAL A 41 8.12 6.30 1.62
N ALA A 42 8.47 5.11 2.11
CA ALA A 42 7.58 4.30 2.94
C ALA A 42 8.24 4.00 4.28
N ILE A 43 7.56 4.35 5.39
CA ILE A 43 8.10 4.19 6.75
C ILE A 43 7.03 3.55 7.66
N GLY A 44 7.42 2.54 8.45
CA GLY A 44 6.56 1.91 9.45
C GLY A 44 6.41 0.39 9.31
N LYS A 45 5.60 -0.23 10.17
CA LYS A 45 5.44 -1.70 10.25
C LYS A 45 4.92 -2.34 8.97
N ALA A 46 4.09 -1.62 8.22
CA ALA A 46 3.52 -2.04 6.95
C ALA A 46 4.24 -1.46 5.73
N ALA A 47 5.36 -0.74 5.92
CA ALA A 47 6.02 0.02 4.86
C ALA A 47 6.39 -0.85 3.65
N TRP A 48 6.87 -2.08 3.88
CA TRP A 48 7.19 -2.98 2.77
C TRP A 48 5.98 -3.29 1.91
N GLN A 49 4.85 -3.62 2.54
CA GLN A 49 3.62 -3.97 1.84
C GLN A 49 3.01 -2.76 1.13
N MET A 50 3.06 -1.58 1.76
CA MET A 50 2.64 -0.32 1.14
C MET A 50 3.53 0.06 -0.05
N ALA A 51 4.85 -0.09 0.06
CA ALA A 51 5.80 0.19 -1.00
C ALA A 51 5.61 -0.76 -2.19
N ALA A 52 5.40 -2.05 -1.93
CA ALA A 52 5.13 -3.04 -2.97
C ALA A 52 3.82 -2.73 -3.72
N ALA A 53 2.76 -2.38 -2.98
CA ALA A 53 1.49 -1.96 -3.57
C ALA A 53 1.65 -0.71 -4.43
N ALA A 54 2.36 0.31 -3.94
CA ALA A 54 2.63 1.53 -4.69
C ALA A 54 3.47 1.26 -5.94
N LYS A 55 4.50 0.42 -5.86
CA LYS A 55 5.31 0.00 -7.02
C LYS A 55 4.47 -0.71 -8.07
N SER A 56 3.51 -1.55 -7.66
CA SER A 56 2.61 -2.24 -8.60
C SER A 56 1.71 -1.28 -9.38
N VAL A 57 1.37 -0.12 -8.82
CA VAL A 57 0.51 0.89 -9.46
C VAL A 57 1.33 1.90 -10.26
N LEU A 58 2.42 2.40 -9.70
CA LEU A 58 3.23 3.48 -10.29
C LEU A 58 4.29 2.95 -11.26
N GLY A 59 4.71 1.69 -11.12
CA GLY A 59 5.65 1.03 -12.02
C GLY A 59 6.95 1.81 -12.23
N ASN A 60 7.21 2.14 -13.49
CA ASN A 60 8.42 2.85 -13.94
C ASN A 60 8.31 4.39 -13.82
N ARG A 61 7.17 4.92 -13.37
CA ARG A 61 7.03 6.35 -13.08
C ARG A 61 7.88 6.77 -11.88
N LEU A 62 8.21 5.82 -10.99
CA LEU A 62 9.11 6.04 -9.86
C LEU A 62 10.56 6.18 -10.34
N ALA A 63 11.15 7.34 -10.08
CA ALA A 63 12.58 7.59 -10.27
C ALA A 63 13.44 6.91 -9.20
N GLY A 64 12.84 6.52 -8.08
CA GLY A 64 13.49 5.77 -7.00
C GLY A 64 12.63 5.78 -5.73
N GLY A 65 13.14 5.18 -4.67
CA GLY A 65 12.49 5.25 -3.36
C GLY A 65 13.32 4.68 -2.22
N VAL A 66 12.72 4.72 -1.04
CA VAL A 66 13.24 4.09 0.17
C VAL A 66 12.11 3.46 0.98
N CYS A 67 12.34 2.26 1.50
CA CYS A 67 11.45 1.57 2.41
C CYS A 67 12.14 1.29 3.75
N ILE A 68 11.59 1.83 4.84
CA ILE A 68 12.10 1.67 6.20
C ILE A 68 11.04 0.93 7.03
N THR A 69 11.37 -0.28 7.46
CA THR A 69 10.50 -1.09 8.32
C THR A 69 11.30 -1.84 9.38
N LYS A 70 10.59 -2.51 10.29
CA LYS A 70 11.22 -3.28 11.36
C LYS A 70 11.99 -4.49 10.78
N TYR A 71 13.05 -4.91 11.47
CA TYR A 71 13.78 -6.15 11.14
C TYR A 71 12.82 -7.34 10.97
N GLY A 72 13.04 -8.14 9.91
CA GLY A 72 12.20 -9.29 9.58
C GLY A 72 10.88 -8.96 8.86
N HIS A 73 10.55 -7.69 8.63
CA HIS A 73 9.31 -7.29 7.94
C HIS A 73 9.48 -7.09 6.42
N ILE A 74 10.72 -7.12 5.92
CA ILE A 74 11.00 -7.11 4.48
C ILE A 74 10.72 -8.52 3.94
N LYS A 75 9.78 -8.63 2.99
CA LYS A 75 9.40 -9.92 2.37
C LYS A 75 10.16 -10.21 1.05
N GLY A 76 11.04 -9.31 0.62
CA GLY A 76 11.83 -9.42 -0.60
C GLY A 76 12.32 -8.05 -1.09
N LYS A 77 13.24 -8.04 -2.06
CA LYS A 77 13.67 -6.79 -2.71
C LYS A 77 12.52 -6.23 -3.56
N ILE A 78 12.28 -4.93 -3.47
CA ILE A 78 11.40 -4.20 -4.39
C ILE A 78 12.31 -3.43 -5.34
N GLU A 79 12.21 -3.66 -6.65
CA GLU A 79 13.14 -3.03 -7.60
C GLU A 79 12.97 -1.50 -7.63
N GLY A 80 14.09 -0.80 -7.44
CA GLY A 80 14.16 0.66 -7.45
C GLY A 80 13.66 1.35 -6.17
N ILE A 81 13.40 0.60 -5.09
CA ILE A 81 13.00 1.12 -3.76
C ILE A 81 13.89 0.51 -2.67
#